data_AF-A0A1F4V3S2-F1
#
_entry.id   AF-A0A1F4V3S2-F1
#
_cell.length_a   1.000
_cell.length_b   1.000
_cell.length_c   1.000
_cell.angle_alpha   90.00
_cell.angle_beta   90.00
_cell.angle_gamma   90.00
#
_symmetry.space_group_name_H-M   'P 1'
#
loop_
_entity.id
_entity.type
_entity.pdbx_description
1 polymer ?
#
loop_
_entity_poly.entity_id
_entity_poly.type
_entity_poly.pdbx_seq_one_letter_code
_entity_poly.pdbx_strand_id
1 'polypeptide(L)' 'MKKQTKVTEKSNIAELVSNHPEAAEVMMAFGLHCIGCFASQFDTVEQGAKVHGMPKEEIKEMIGEINRVINNPESD' A
#
# COMPACT_ATOMS: atom_id res chain seq x y z
N MET A 1 14.11 11.24 -15.79
CA MET A 1 12.73 11.49 -15.34
C MET A 1 12.34 10.35 -14.39
N LYS A 2 11.95 10.64 -13.14
CA LYS A 2 11.36 9.61 -12.26
C LYS A 2 10.00 9.22 -12.87
N LYS A 3 9.82 7.94 -13.20
CA LYS A 3 8.57 7.42 -13.74
C LYS A 3 7.56 7.44 -12.59
N GLN A 4 6.46 8.19 -12.72
CA GLN A 4 5.41 8.19 -11.70
C GLN A 4 4.81 6.79 -11.58
N THR A 5 4.83 6.23 -10.37
CA THR A 5 4.15 4.96 -10.07
C THR A 5 2.75 5.28 -9.57
N LYS A 6 1.76 4.60 -10.17
CA LYS A 6 0.35 4.72 -9.76
C LYS A 6 -0.11 3.44 -9.09
N VAL A 7 -0.26 3.50 -7.77
CA VAL A 7 -0.81 2.41 -6.96
C VAL A 7 -2.33 2.45 -7.04
N THR A 8 -2.94 1.26 -7.12
CA THR A 8 -4.40 1.07 -7.17
C THR A 8 -4.82 -0.05 -6.24
N GLU A 9 -6.13 -0.20 -6.04
CA GLU A 9 -6.75 -1.27 -5.26
C GLU A 9 -6.37 -2.69 -5.74
N LYS A 10 -5.93 -2.81 -7.00
CA LYS A 10 -5.52 -4.05 -7.68
C LYS A 10 -4.01 -4.29 -7.64
N SER A 11 -3.22 -3.36 -7.12
CA SER A 11 -1.77 -3.53 -6.98
C SER A 11 -1.48 -4.68 -6.04
N ASN A 12 -0.54 -5.56 -6.41
CA ASN A 12 -0.08 -6.64 -5.55
C ASN A 12 0.73 -6.08 -4.38
N ILE A 13 0.48 -6.55 -3.16
CA ILE A 13 1.11 -6.01 -1.95
C ILE A 13 2.61 -6.31 -1.92
N ALA A 14 3.02 -7.55 -2.20
CA ALA A 14 4.44 -7.93 -2.13
C ALA A 14 5.29 -7.23 -3.20
N GLU A 15 4.80 -7.12 -4.43
CA GLU A 15 5.48 -6.36 -5.48
C GLU A 15 5.59 -4.88 -5.10
N LEU A 16 4.52 -4.30 -4.56
CA LEU A 16 4.49 -2.91 -4.14
C LEU A 16 5.53 -2.64 -3.04
N VAL A 17 5.53 -3.42 -1.96
CA VAL A 17 6.47 -3.24 -0.83
C VAL A 17 7.91 -3.52 -1.25
N SER A 18 8.14 -4.49 -2.15
CA SER A 18 9.48 -4.79 -2.68
C SER A 18 10.07 -3.61 -3.48
N ASN A 19 9.24 -2.94 -4.29
CA ASN A 19 9.66 -1.81 -5.11
C ASN A 19 9.61 -0.46 -4.38
N HIS A 20 8.75 -0.35 -3.36
CA HIS A 20 8.46 0.85 -2.61
C HIS A 20 8.34 0.53 -1.12
N PRO A 21 9.46 0.38 -0.39
CA PRO A 21 9.46 0.12 1.05
C PRO A 21 8.67 1.16 1.85
N GLU A 22 8.62 2.42 1.40
CA GLU A 22 7.81 3.49 1.97
C GLU A 22 6.30 3.18 1.99
N ALA A 23 5.82 2.37 1.03
CA ALA A 23 4.43 1.93 1.02
C ALA A 23 4.10 1.01 2.20
N ALA A 24 5.08 0.25 2.69
CA ALA A 24 4.90 -0.60 3.86
C ALA A 24 4.66 0.23 5.13
N GLU A 25 5.38 1.34 5.29
CA GLU A 25 5.20 2.24 6.43
C GLU A 25 3.78 2.81 6.48
N VAL A 26 3.26 3.26 5.33
CA VAL A 26 1.87 3.71 5.22
C VAL A 26 0.90 2.58 5.55
N MET A 27 1.05 1.40 4.94
CA MET A 27 0.16 0.26 5.22
C MET A 27 0.15 -0.12 6.71
N MET A 28 1.30 -0.12 7.37
CA MET A 28 1.38 -0.37 8.82
C MET A 28 0.68 0.70 9.65
N ALA A 29 0.81 1.99 9.27
CA ALA A 29 0.10 3.08 9.92
C ALA A 29 -1.44 2.95 9.80
N PHE A 30 -1.92 2.36 8.71
CA PHE A 30 -3.33 2.00 8.49
C PHE A 30 -3.71 0.63 9.10
N GLY A 31 -2.83 0.00 9.89
CA GLY A 31 -3.14 -1.22 10.63
C GLY A 31 -2.78 -2.53 9.92
N LEU A 32 -2.26 -2.51 8.69
CA LEU A 32 -1.83 -3.70 7.95
C LEU A 32 -0.42 -4.16 8.35
N HIS A 33 -0.28 -4.66 9.57
CA HIS A 33 1.00 -5.14 10.11
C HIS A 33 1.48 -6.46 9.47
N CYS A 34 0.56 -7.20 8.83
CA CYS A 34 0.82 -8.52 8.25
C CYS A 34 1.36 -8.48 6.81
N ILE A 35 1.73 -7.31 6.28
CA ILE A 35 2.21 -7.12 4.90
C ILE A 35 3.47 -7.94 4.54
N GLY A 36 4.22 -8.43 5.53
CA GLY A 36 5.34 -9.36 5.35
C GLY A 36 4.99 -10.85 5.43
N CYS A 37 3.72 -11.22 5.61
CA CYS A 37 3.28 -12.61 5.70
C CYS A 37 3.29 -13.28 4.32
N PHE A 38 3.56 -14.59 4.23
CA PHE A 38 3.55 -15.34 2.97
C PHE A 38 2.26 -15.13 2.15
N ALA A 39 1.11 -14.94 2.82
CA ALA A 39 -0.18 -14.70 2.18
C ALA A 39 -0.22 -13.39 1.36
N SER A 40 0.49 -12.34 1.80
CA SER A 40 0.48 -11.03 1.12
C SER A 40 1.11 -11.05 -0.27
N GLN A 41 1.85 -12.11 -0.61
CA GLN A 41 2.39 -12.32 -1.95
C GLN A 41 1.32 -12.48 -3.03
N PHE A 42 0.12 -12.92 -2.65
CA PHE A 42 -0.97 -13.16 -3.59
C PHE A 42 -2.11 -12.14 -3.47
N ASP A 43 -2.08 -11.30 -2.43
CA ASP A 43 -3.14 -10.34 -2.16
C ASP A 43 -2.93 -9.03 -2.94
N THR A 44 -4.03 -8.47 -3.43
CA THR A 44 -4.07 -7.05 -3.79
C THR A 44 -4.23 -6.18 -2.55
N VAL A 45 -3.92 -4.89 -2.68
CA VAL A 45 -4.14 -3.90 -1.60
C VAL A 45 -5.56 -3.98 -1.04
N GLU A 46 -6.57 -4.05 -1.91
CA GLU A 46 -7.97 -4.15 -1.49
C GLU A 46 -8.29 -5.46 -0.76
N GLN A 47 -7.78 -6.60 -1.26
CA GLN A 47 -8.04 -7.90 -0.65
C GLN A 47 -7.40 -7.99 0.74
N GLY A 48 -6.13 -7.60 0.86
CA GLY A 48 -5.42 -7.57 2.13
C GLY A 48 -6.13 -6.66 3.14
N ALA A 49 -6.51 -5.45 2.72
CA ALA A 49 -7.24 -4.52 3.59
C ALA A 49 -8.61 -5.05 4.03
N LYS A 50 -9.37 -5.69 3.14
CA LYS A 50 -10.69 -6.27 3.46
C LYS A 50 -10.61 -7.44 4.44
N VAL A 51 -9.59 -8.29 4.36
CA VAL A 51 -9.37 -9.39 5.31
C VAL A 51 -9.23 -8.85 6.75
N HIS A 52 -8.71 -7.63 6.89
CA HIS A 52 -8.57 -6.92 8.15
C HIS A 52 -9.77 -6.03 8.51
N GLY A 53 -10.88 -6.12 7.77
CA GLY A 53 -12.11 -5.39 8.07
C GLY A 53 -12.10 -3.91 7.70
N MET A 54 -11.14 -3.46 6.88
CA MET A 54 -11.02 -2.07 6.49
C MET A 54 -12.18 -1.64 5.56
N PRO A 55 -12.89 -0.54 5.86
CA PRO A 55 -13.93 0.00 4.99
C PRO A 55 -13.33 0.60 3.72
N LYS A 56 -14.13 0.65 2.65
CA LYS A 56 -13.69 1.10 1.31
C LYS A 56 -13.08 2.51 1.31
N GLU A 57 -13.57 3.42 2.15
CA GLU A 57 -13.04 4.78 2.21
C GLU A 57 -11.63 4.82 2.82
N GLU A 58 -11.38 4.04 3.87
CA GLU A 58 -10.05 3.92 4.47
C GLU A 58 -9.05 3.27 3.51
N ILE A 59 -9.49 2.28 2.70
CA ILE A 59 -8.65 1.71 1.62
C ILE A 59 -8.23 2.78 0.61
N LYS A 60 -9.15 3.67 0.22
CA LYS A 60 -8.85 4.76 -0.72
C LYS A 60 -7.90 5.79 -0.11
N GLU A 61 -8.09 6.13 1.15
CA GLU A 61 -7.21 7.04 1.88
C GLU A 61 -5.79 6.48 1.94
N MET A 62 -5.65 5.21 2.32
CA MET A 62 -4.36 4.50 2.32
C MET A 62 -3.70 4.51 0.93
N ILE A 63 -4.44 4.21 -0.14
CA ILE A 63 -3.90 4.25 -1.52
C ILE A 63 -3.49 5.68 -1.91
N GLY A 64 -4.26 6.69 -1.49
CA GLY A 64 -3.92 8.09 -1.72
C GLY A 64 -2.59 8.47 -1.05
N GLU A 65 -2.42 8.05 0.20
CA GLU A 65 -1.21 8.30 0.97
C GLU A 65 0.00 7.54 0.41
N ILE A 66 -0.17 6.28 0.02
CA ILE A 66 0.87 5.51 -0.68
C ILE A 66 1.32 6.24 -1.96
N ASN A 67 0.36 6.70 -2.77
CA ASN A 67 0.70 7.44 -3.99
C ASN A 67 1.39 8.78 -3.68
N ARG A 68 1.04 9.44 -2.57
CA ARG A 68 1.69 10.68 -2.11
C ARG A 68 3.15 10.43 -1.78
N VAL A 69 3.46 9.45 -0.93
CA VAL A 69 4.83 9.18 -0.47
C VAL A 69 5.73 8.66 -1.60
N ILE A 70 5.20 7.81 -2.49
CA ILE A 70 5.96 7.28 -3.64
C ILE A 70 6.33 8.38 -4.64
N ASN A 71 5.39 9.28 -4.92
CA ASN A 71 5.60 10.33 -5.93
C ASN A 71 6.19 11.62 -5.36
N ASN A 72 6.21 11.78 -4.03
CA ASN A 72 6.65 13.01 -3.36
C ASN A 72 7.35 12.71 -2.01
N PRO A 73 8.56 12.13 -2.02
CA PRO A 73 9.27 11.70 -0.81
C PRO A 73 9.84 12.85 0.06
N GLU A 74 9.68 14.13 -0.33
CA GLU A 74 10.23 15.31 0.36
C GLU A 74 9.14 16.17 1.02
N SER A 75 8.36 15.60 1.95
CA SER A 75 7.58 16.41 2.89
C SER A 75 7.79 15.93 4.33
N ASP A 76 9.02 16.05 4.80
CA ASP A 76 9.41 16.34 6.18
C ASP A 76 10.85 16.89 6.20
#